data_AF-A0AAV5EM24-F1
#
_entry.id   AF-A0AAV5EM24-F1
#
_cell.length_a   1.000
_cell.length_b   1.000
_cell.length_c   1.000
_cell.angle_alpha   90.00
_cell.angle_beta   90.00
_cell.angle_gamma   90.00
#
_symmetry.space_group_name_H-M   'P 1'
#
loop_
_entity.id
_entity.type
_entity.pdbx_description
1 polymer ?
#
loop_
_entity_poly.entity_id
_entity_poly.type
_entity_poly.pdbx_seq_one_letter_code
_entity_poly.pdbx_strand_id
1 'polypeptide(L)'
;MNPPMNKSQFFAGFVDWVLARRASTETDMESLMIHLTQDTEKGRIEKACPSPEQLNEWLRYAARHVTKSVHIHLNPSRQVVVELPSHGRAASTFLHLPYYRFRFPAAAESRYQALTDLMLSSLSFDEDAGGSTLRDFVACSCPRLRRLLVCNPKG
;
A
#
# COMPACT_ATOMS: atom_id res chain seq x y z
N MET A 1 -21.06 23.32 -17.31
CA MET A 1 -21.12 21.84 -17.37
C MET A 1 -19.96 21.31 -16.56
N ASN A 2 -20.22 20.71 -15.39
CA ASN A 2 -19.18 20.00 -14.66
C ASN A 2 -18.91 18.67 -15.37
N PRO A 3 -17.64 18.27 -15.56
CA PRO A 3 -17.34 16.97 -16.14
C PRO A 3 -17.93 15.85 -15.25
N PRO A 4 -18.37 14.72 -15.83
CA PRO A 4 -18.85 13.60 -15.05
C PRO A 4 -17.71 13.09 -14.16
N MET A 5 -17.94 13.12 -12.86
CA MET A 5 -16.99 12.64 -11.86
C MET A 5 -16.86 11.11 -12.02
N ASN A 6 -15.64 10.61 -12.15
CA ASN A 6 -15.41 9.21 -12.53
C ASN A 6 -15.68 8.26 -11.35
N LYS A 7 -16.18 7.04 -11.64
CA LYS A 7 -16.58 6.04 -10.62
C LYS A 7 -15.45 5.64 -9.65
N SER A 8 -14.20 5.72 -10.09
CA SER A 8 -13.05 5.33 -9.28
C SER A 8 -12.56 6.44 -8.32
N GLN A 9 -12.77 7.71 -8.65
CA GLN A 9 -12.62 8.83 -7.71
C GLN A 9 -13.69 8.76 -6.63
N PHE A 10 -14.92 8.36 -7.00
CA PHE A 10 -15.95 8.05 -6.00
C PHE A 10 -15.51 6.93 -5.06
N PHE A 11 -14.93 5.85 -5.57
CA PHE A 11 -14.44 4.76 -4.72
C PHE A 11 -13.27 5.19 -3.83
N ALA A 12 -12.27 5.87 -4.37
CA ALA A 12 -11.14 6.36 -3.57
C ALA A 12 -11.61 7.33 -2.46
N GLY A 13 -12.52 8.25 -2.78
CA GLY A 13 -13.13 9.14 -1.79
C GLY A 13 -13.99 8.40 -0.76
N PHE A 14 -14.68 7.32 -1.16
CA PHE A 14 -15.38 6.44 -0.23
C PHE A 14 -14.40 5.74 0.73
N VAL A 15 -13.29 5.20 0.23
CA VAL A 15 -12.24 4.59 1.06
C VAL A 15 -11.70 5.61 2.06
N ASP A 16 -11.34 6.81 1.61
CA ASP A 16 -10.88 7.90 2.49
C ASP A 16 -11.89 8.17 3.62
N TRP A 17 -13.17 8.29 3.28
CA TRP A 17 -14.24 8.50 4.26
C TRP A 17 -14.36 7.35 5.26
N VAL A 18 -14.32 6.09 4.81
CA VAL A 18 -14.39 4.90 5.68
C VAL A 18 -13.21 4.88 6.65
N LEU A 19 -11.98 5.08 6.14
CA LEU A 19 -10.77 5.03 6.96
C LEU A 19 -10.74 6.18 7.96
N ALA A 20 -11.12 7.39 7.55
CA ALA A 20 -11.24 8.54 8.46
C ALA A 20 -12.27 8.30 9.57
N ARG A 21 -13.42 7.71 9.22
CA ARG A 21 -14.45 7.36 10.22
C ARG A 21 -13.95 6.31 11.19
N ARG A 22 -13.24 5.28 10.73
CA ARG A 22 -12.68 4.24 11.59
C ARG A 22 -11.50 4.71 12.43
N ALA A 23 -10.72 5.68 11.93
CA ALA A 23 -9.66 6.30 12.72
C ALA A 23 -10.21 7.08 13.93
N SER A 24 -11.45 7.55 13.85
CA SER A 24 -12.14 8.22 14.97
C SER A 24 -12.65 7.27 16.06
N THR A 25 -12.65 5.96 15.80
CA THR A 25 -13.01 4.94 16.78
C THR A 25 -11.72 4.31 17.31
N GLU A 26 -11.53 4.22 18.64
CA GLU A 26 -10.32 3.61 19.26
C GLU A 26 -10.21 2.08 19.05
N THR A 27 -11.03 1.51 18.18
CA THR A 27 -11.03 0.07 17.89
C THR A 27 -10.13 -0.24 16.71
N ASP A 28 -9.17 -1.14 16.93
CA ASP A 28 -8.33 -1.67 15.86
C ASP A 28 -9.17 -2.41 14.81
N MET A 29 -8.72 -2.33 13.56
CA MET A 29 -9.24 -3.12 12.45
C MET A 29 -8.49 -4.44 12.37
N GLU A 30 -9.20 -5.57 12.28
CA GLU A 30 -8.51 -6.85 12.11
C GLU A 30 -7.87 -6.94 10.72
N SER A 31 -8.63 -6.68 9.67
CA SER A 31 -8.19 -6.86 8.29
C SER A 31 -8.69 -5.74 7.39
N LEU A 32 -7.82 -5.25 6.51
CA LEU A 32 -8.14 -4.28 5.47
C LEU A 32 -7.82 -4.89 4.11
N MET A 33 -8.81 -4.93 3.22
CA MET A 33 -8.63 -5.34 1.83
C MET A 33 -9.18 -4.27 0.90
N ILE A 34 -8.30 -3.68 0.08
CA ILE A 34 -8.65 -2.70 -0.94
C ILE A 34 -8.26 -3.29 -2.28
N HIS A 35 -9.25 -3.48 -3.15
CA HIS A 35 -9.05 -3.98 -4.49
C HIS A 35 -9.68 -2.98 -5.47
N LEU A 36 -8.83 -2.29 -6.21
CA LEU A 36 -9.23 -1.35 -7.25
C LEU A 36 -8.57 -1.75 -8.57
N THR A 37 -9.32 -2.46 -9.40
CA THR A 37 -8.96 -2.72 -10.78
C THR A 37 -9.60 -1.67 -11.69
N GLN A 38 -8.89 -1.31 -12.76
CA GLN A 38 -9.46 -0.44 -13.78
C GLN A 38 -10.55 -1.21 -14.53
N ASP A 39 -11.71 -0.59 -14.71
CA ASP A 39 -12.73 -1.08 -15.59
C ASP A 39 -12.35 -0.71 -17.03
N THR A 40 -12.15 -1.71 -17.88
CA THR A 40 -11.87 -1.52 -19.31
C THR A 40 -13.17 -1.49 -20.11
N GLU A 41 -14.14 -0.67 -19.70
CA GLU A 41 -15.33 -0.49 -20.53
C GLU A 41 -14.97 0.35 -21.77
N LYS A 42 -15.06 -0.31 -22.94
CA LYS A 42 -15.07 0.31 -24.29
C LYS A 42 -13.80 1.09 -24.70
N GLY A 43 -12.61 0.55 -24.43
CA GLY A 43 -11.36 1.03 -25.05
C GLY A 43 -10.93 2.45 -24.65
N ARG A 44 -11.68 3.13 -23.79
CA ARG A 44 -11.23 4.29 -23.04
C ARG A 44 -10.74 3.79 -21.69
N ILE A 45 -9.45 3.92 -21.45
CA ILE A 45 -8.91 3.70 -20.11
C ILE A 45 -9.36 4.91 -19.28
N GLU A 46 -10.54 4.84 -18.67
CA GLU A 46 -10.95 5.82 -17.66
C GLU A 46 -10.14 5.57 -16.38
N LYS A 47 -8.92 6.12 -16.43
CA LYS A 47 -7.87 6.00 -15.44
C LYS A 47 -8.18 6.91 -14.26
N ALA A 48 -8.91 6.42 -13.28
CA ALA A 48 -8.76 6.94 -11.94
C ALA A 48 -8.30 5.83 -11.01
N CYS A 49 -7.11 6.06 -10.47
CA CYS A 49 -6.53 5.32 -9.39
C CYS A 49 -6.31 6.34 -8.27
N PRO A 50 -6.21 5.91 -7.00
CA PRO A 50 -5.91 6.83 -5.92
C PRO A 50 -4.65 7.62 -6.25
N SER A 51 -4.63 8.88 -5.83
CA SER A 51 -3.42 9.68 -5.89
C SER A 51 -2.33 9.04 -5.01
N PRO A 52 -1.05 9.34 -5.25
CA PRO A 52 0.05 8.92 -4.38
C PRO A 52 -0.23 9.21 -2.89
N GLU A 53 -0.78 10.39 -2.62
CA GLU A 53 -1.11 10.88 -1.29
C GLU A 53 -2.18 10.02 -0.65
N GLN A 54 -3.26 9.69 -1.38
CA GLN A 54 -4.31 8.80 -0.89
C GLN A 54 -3.76 7.43 -0.53
N LEU A 55 -2.95 6.81 -1.39
CA LEU A 55 -2.33 5.52 -1.10
C LEU A 55 -1.41 5.60 0.13
N ASN A 56 -0.59 6.66 0.25
CA ASN A 56 0.23 6.88 1.43
C ASN A 56 -0.62 6.99 2.70
N GLU A 57 -1.74 7.72 2.67
CA GLU A 57 -2.65 7.79 3.83
C GLU A 57 -3.28 6.43 4.15
N TRP A 58 -3.67 5.64 3.15
CA TRP A 58 -4.22 4.30 3.36
C TRP A 58 -3.19 3.37 4.01
N LEU A 59 -1.94 3.44 3.58
CA LEU A 59 -0.84 2.69 4.17
C LEU A 59 -0.57 3.14 5.62
N ARG A 60 -0.59 4.45 5.90
CA ARG A 60 -0.43 4.98 7.26
C ARG A 60 -1.57 4.56 8.18
N TYR A 61 -2.81 4.60 7.69
CA TYR A 61 -3.95 4.07 8.43
C TYR A 61 -3.75 2.58 8.74
N ALA A 62 -3.40 1.78 7.73
CA ALA A 62 -3.19 0.35 7.87
C ALA A 62 -2.09 0.03 8.90
N ALA A 63 -0.96 0.74 8.83
CA ALA A 63 0.15 0.61 9.76
C ALA A 63 -0.25 0.83 11.23
N ARG A 64 -1.15 1.80 11.48
CA ARG A 64 -1.58 2.19 12.83
C ARG A 64 -2.69 1.31 13.39
N HIS A 65 -3.65 0.94 12.55
CA HIS A 65 -4.92 0.37 13.00
C HIS A 65 -5.15 -1.07 12.59
N VAL A 66 -4.42 -1.62 11.62
CA VAL A 66 -4.66 -2.98 11.12
C VAL A 66 -3.72 -3.98 11.81
N THR A 67 -4.29 -5.06 12.36
CA THR A 67 -3.53 -6.00 13.22
C THR A 67 -3.34 -7.40 12.63
N LYS A 68 -4.29 -7.91 11.83
CA LYS A 68 -4.16 -9.23 11.17
C LYS A 68 -3.59 -9.09 9.77
N SER A 69 -4.33 -8.49 8.83
CA SER A 69 -3.94 -8.53 7.41
C SER A 69 -4.22 -7.25 6.63
N VAL A 70 -3.25 -6.79 5.85
CA VAL A 70 -3.37 -5.66 4.93
C VAL A 70 -3.18 -6.14 3.50
N HIS A 71 -4.23 -6.07 2.68
CA HIS A 71 -4.20 -6.45 1.28
C HIS A 71 -4.57 -5.24 0.41
N ILE A 72 -3.63 -4.74 -0.38
CA ILE A 72 -3.87 -3.63 -1.31
C ILE A 72 -3.50 -4.08 -2.71
N HIS A 73 -4.50 -4.09 -3.59
CA HIS A 73 -4.35 -4.35 -5.00
C HIS A 73 -4.88 -3.16 -5.78
N LEU A 74 -3.96 -2.39 -6.39
CA LEU A 74 -4.28 -1.26 -7.24
C LEU A 74 -3.60 -1.47 -8.58
N ASN A 75 -4.20 -1.00 -9.67
CA ASN A 75 -3.55 -1.00 -10.98
C ASN A 75 -3.47 0.44 -11.50
N PRO A 76 -2.45 1.23 -11.10
CA PRO A 76 -2.33 2.63 -11.45
C PRO A 76 -2.01 2.82 -12.92
N SER A 77 -2.21 4.05 -13.37
CA SER A 77 -2.01 4.42 -14.77
C SER A 77 -0.66 5.06 -15.09
N ARG A 78 0.13 5.38 -14.06
CA ARG A 78 1.39 6.15 -14.13
C ARG A 78 2.34 5.66 -13.04
N GLN A 79 3.64 5.86 -13.26
CA GLN A 79 4.64 5.61 -12.23
C GLN A 79 4.52 6.61 -11.09
N VAL A 80 4.51 6.11 -9.86
CA VAL A 80 4.35 6.89 -8.64
C VAL A 80 5.26 6.33 -7.55
N VAL A 81 5.92 7.21 -6.80
CA VAL A 81 6.69 6.83 -5.60
C VAL A 81 5.76 6.80 -4.39
N VAL A 82 5.83 5.71 -3.63
CA VAL A 82 5.04 5.48 -2.40
C VAL A 82 6.00 5.12 -1.29
N GLU A 83 5.76 5.71 -0.12
CA GLU A 83 6.59 5.47 1.05
C GLU A 83 5.90 4.48 1.96
N LEU A 84 6.60 3.39 2.28
CA LEU A 84 6.13 2.49 3.30
C LEU A 84 6.24 3.19 4.67
N PRO A 85 5.22 3.11 5.54
CA PRO A 85 5.31 3.65 6.89
C PRO A 85 6.52 3.10 7.66
N SER A 86 7.01 3.82 8.66
CA SER A 86 8.11 3.31 9.49
C SER A 86 7.71 2.08 10.31
N HIS A 87 6.44 1.91 10.62
CA HIS A 87 5.99 0.81 11.47
C HIS A 87 4.74 0.16 10.91
N GLY A 88 4.47 -1.06 11.36
CA GLY A 88 3.23 -1.75 11.04
C GLY A 88 2.89 -2.79 12.09
N ARG A 89 1.60 -2.91 12.37
CA ARG A 89 1.05 -3.85 13.37
C ARG A 89 0.47 -5.11 12.73
N ALA A 90 0.28 -5.12 11.42
CA ALA A 90 -0.28 -6.26 10.70
C ALA A 90 0.67 -7.46 10.69
N ALA A 91 0.11 -8.65 10.93
CA ALA A 91 0.85 -9.91 10.82
C ALA A 91 1.13 -10.29 9.36
N SER A 92 0.22 -9.96 8.44
CA SER A 92 0.39 -10.24 7.01
C SER A 92 0.17 -8.99 6.15
N THR A 93 1.06 -8.74 5.20
CA THR A 93 0.96 -7.64 4.24
C THR A 93 1.10 -8.15 2.82
N PHE A 94 0.10 -7.86 1.98
CA PHE A 94 0.08 -8.14 0.55
C PHE A 94 -0.10 -6.84 -0.24
N LEU A 95 0.86 -6.53 -1.10
CA LEU A 95 0.84 -5.35 -1.95
C LEU A 95 1.01 -5.76 -3.42
N HIS A 96 -0.04 -5.59 -4.22
CA HIS A 96 0.01 -5.71 -5.67
C HIS A 96 -0.17 -4.33 -6.30
N LEU A 97 0.93 -3.75 -6.75
CA LEU A 97 1.02 -2.34 -7.09
C LEU A 97 1.91 -2.17 -8.34
N PRO A 98 1.43 -2.63 -9.52
CA PRO A 98 2.12 -2.47 -10.79
C PRO A 98 2.40 -0.99 -11.02
N TYR A 99 3.59 -0.65 -11.53
CA TYR A 99 4.02 0.73 -11.79
C TYR A 99 4.26 1.61 -10.54
N TYR A 100 4.15 1.11 -9.32
CA TYR A 100 4.62 1.87 -8.15
C TYR A 100 6.10 1.62 -7.87
N ARG A 101 6.81 2.68 -7.49
CA ARG A 101 8.14 2.64 -6.89
C ARG A 101 8.00 2.73 -5.38
N PHE A 102 8.46 1.70 -4.68
CA PHE A 102 8.43 1.63 -3.23
C PHE A 102 9.71 2.16 -2.64
N ARG A 103 9.57 3.10 -1.71
CA ARG A 103 10.64 3.53 -0.83
C ARG A 103 10.42 2.93 0.55
N PHE A 104 11.44 2.25 1.06
CA PHE A 104 11.41 1.76 2.42
C PHE A 104 11.86 2.85 3.40
N PRO A 105 11.28 2.89 4.61
CA PRO A 105 11.76 3.73 5.69
C PRO A 105 13.22 3.38 6.04
N ALA A 106 13.94 4.29 6.67
CA ALA A 106 15.27 4.00 7.18
C ALA A 106 15.22 2.83 8.18
N ALA A 107 16.11 1.84 8.01
CA ALA A 107 16.09 0.58 8.76
C ALA A 107 16.15 0.78 10.30
N ALA A 108 16.81 1.85 10.76
CA ALA A 108 16.93 2.18 12.18
C ALA A 108 15.60 2.64 12.82
N GLU A 109 14.69 3.19 12.02
CA GLU A 109 13.41 3.72 12.47
C GLU A 109 12.28 2.71 12.28
N SER A 110 12.51 1.67 11.48
CA SER A 110 11.45 0.78 11.05
C SER A 110 11.16 -0.40 11.98
N ARG A 111 9.89 -0.59 12.32
CA ARG A 111 9.43 -1.57 13.30
C ARG A 111 8.19 -2.32 12.83
N TYR A 112 8.40 -3.52 12.29
CA TYR A 112 7.36 -4.45 11.84
C TYR A 112 7.40 -5.74 12.67
N GLN A 113 7.27 -5.60 13.99
CA GLN A 113 7.47 -6.70 14.94
C GLN A 113 6.44 -7.82 14.83
N ALA A 114 5.23 -7.52 14.35
CA ALA A 114 4.17 -8.50 14.17
C ALA A 114 4.22 -9.22 12.82
N LEU A 115 4.94 -8.66 11.84
CA LEU A 115 4.89 -9.11 10.44
C LEU A 115 5.54 -10.50 10.30
N THR A 116 4.72 -11.49 9.97
CA THR A 116 5.14 -12.86 9.67
C THR A 116 5.12 -13.14 8.17
N ASP A 117 4.31 -12.43 7.41
CA ASP A 117 4.10 -12.69 5.99
C ASP A 117 4.14 -11.39 5.18
N LEU A 118 5.07 -11.33 4.23
CA LEU A 118 5.21 -10.22 3.32
C LEU A 118 5.15 -10.73 1.89
N MET A 119 4.18 -10.24 1.12
CA MET A 119 4.06 -10.54 -0.30
C MET A 119 3.99 -9.25 -1.11
N LEU A 120 4.96 -9.09 -2.00
CA LEU A 120 5.14 -7.94 -2.87
C LEU A 120 5.02 -8.40 -4.32
N SER A 121 4.09 -7.82 -5.07
CA SER A 121 3.83 -8.20 -6.45
C SER A 121 3.83 -7.00 -7.39
N SER A 122 4.49 -7.16 -8.54
CA SER A 122 4.53 -6.17 -9.63
C SER A 122 5.17 -4.83 -9.24
N LEU A 123 6.04 -4.82 -8.23
CA LEU A 123 6.60 -3.62 -7.63
C LEU A 123 8.01 -3.29 -8.15
N SER A 124 8.35 -2.00 -8.19
CA SER A 124 9.73 -1.51 -8.36
C SER A 124 10.22 -0.88 -7.06
N PHE A 125 11.53 -0.88 -6.83
CA PHE A 125 12.14 -0.35 -5.60
C PHE A 125 12.93 0.93 -5.91
N ASP A 126 12.78 1.95 -5.07
CA ASP A 126 13.52 3.20 -5.14
C ASP A 126 14.65 3.20 -4.11
N GLU A 127 15.73 2.48 -4.43
CA GLU A 127 16.88 2.26 -3.51
C GLU A 127 17.90 3.41 -3.55
N ASP A 128 17.93 4.22 -4.63
CA ASP A 128 18.92 5.28 -4.84
C ASP A 128 18.61 6.58 -4.09
N ALA A 129 17.41 6.72 -3.53
CA ALA A 129 16.92 7.96 -2.90
C ALA A 129 17.25 8.09 -1.41
N GLY A 130 18.25 7.34 -0.90
CA GLY A 130 18.64 7.37 0.52
C GLY A 130 17.70 6.60 1.46
N GLY A 131 16.84 5.74 0.92
CA GLY A 131 16.04 4.78 1.68
C GLY A 131 16.82 3.52 2.07
N SER A 132 16.20 2.62 2.83
CA SER A 132 16.76 1.29 3.07
C SER A 132 16.49 0.36 1.88
N THR A 133 17.38 -0.59 1.62
CA THR A 133 17.14 -1.62 0.60
C THR A 133 16.05 -2.59 1.09
N LEU A 134 15.40 -3.33 0.19
CA LEU A 134 14.49 -4.40 0.61
C LEU A 134 15.19 -5.40 1.54
N ARG A 135 16.48 -5.66 1.29
CA ARG A 135 17.33 -6.51 2.14
C ARG A 135 17.42 -5.98 3.57
N ASP A 136 17.76 -4.70 3.73
CA ASP A 136 17.93 -4.09 5.04
C ASP A 136 16.60 -3.99 5.79
N PHE A 137 15.52 -3.66 5.07
CA PHE A 137 14.17 -3.65 5.62
C PHE A 137 13.81 -5.02 6.21
N VAL A 138 13.97 -6.10 5.45
CA VAL A 138 13.64 -7.47 5.91
C VAL A 138 14.57 -7.90 7.06
N ALA A 139 15.87 -7.63 6.96
CA ALA A 139 16.85 -8.06 7.95
C ALA A 139 16.70 -7.33 9.30
N CYS A 140 16.43 -6.02 9.28
CA CYS A 140 16.44 -5.19 10.48
C CYS A 140 15.05 -4.91 11.05
N SER A 141 14.01 -4.89 10.21
CA SER A 141 12.68 -4.36 10.61
C SER A 141 11.65 -5.44 10.87
N CYS A 142 11.86 -6.67 10.35
CA CYS A 142 10.88 -7.75 10.34
C CYS A 142 11.40 -9.01 11.08
N PRO A 143 11.66 -8.94 12.40
CA PRO A 143 12.32 -10.02 13.15
C PRO A 143 11.52 -11.33 13.24
N ARG A 144 10.22 -11.30 12.90
CA ARG A 144 9.33 -12.46 12.91
C ARG A 144 8.92 -12.94 11.52
N LEU A 145 9.52 -12.39 10.46
CA LEU A 145 9.15 -12.75 9.09
C LEU A 145 9.45 -14.22 8.82
N ARG A 146 8.43 -14.98 8.42
CA ARG A 146 8.50 -16.41 8.10
C ARG A 146 8.28 -16.69 6.62
N ARG A 147 7.50 -15.85 5.95
CA ARG A 147 7.21 -15.96 4.52
C ARG A 147 7.47 -14.62 3.84
N LEU A 148 8.36 -14.65 2.86
CA LEU A 148 8.62 -13.55 1.94
C LEU A 148 8.36 -14.04 0.53
N LEU A 149 7.48 -13.37 -0.20
CA LEU A 149 7.23 -13.65 -1.60
C LEU A 149 7.36 -12.36 -2.41
N VAL A 150 8.22 -12.38 -3.42
CA VAL A 150 8.39 -11.28 -4.37
C VAL A 150 8.07 -11.81 -5.77
N CYS A 151 7.04 -11.28 -6.40
CA CYS A 151 6.58 -11.72 -7.72
C CYS A 151 6.64 -10.56 -8.73
N ASN A 152 7.13 -10.85 -9.93
CA ASN A 152 7.22 -9.89 -11.04
C ASN A 152 7.87 -8.54 -10.63
N PRO A 153 9.05 -8.53 -9.98
CA PRO A 153 9.72 -7.27 -9.66
C PRO A 153 10.03 -6.52 -10.96
N LYS A 154 9.86 -5.19 -10.94
CA LYS A 154 10.21 -4.31 -12.06
C LYS A 154 11.52 -3.58 -11.74
N GLY A 155 12.45 -3.57 -12.69
CA GLY A 155 13.68 -2.77 -12.67
C GLY A 155 13.46 -1.41 -13.29
#